data_AF-A0ABD0UZD5-F1
#
_entry.id   AF-A0ABD0UZD5-F1
#
_cell.length_a   1.000
_cell.length_b   1.000
_cell.length_c   1.000
_cell.angle_alpha   90.00
_cell.angle_beta   90.00
_cell.angle_gamma   90.00
#
_symmetry.space_group_name_H-M   'P 1'
#
loop_
_entity.id
_entity.type
_entity.pdbx_description
1 polymer ?
#
loop_
_entity_poly.entity_id
_entity_poly.type
_entity_poly.pdbx_seq_one_letter_code
_entity_poly.pdbx_strand_id
1 'polypeptide(L)'
;MVKGKEKSNVSLRRDPSWKYSVQVDVGGEKTYVYLKCNFCGKVVKGGVTRMKEHLSCSYKNVAPCASVPDNVKDEMTAYMKKSITTKHLQHKQFDERVEQGAYYGSESGKCSSSTINNRGARGPMDQYMVNPGEDRGQTQMMPAAGTREGRRQSIEEIKRTWSETGVTIMSDEWSDMKSRSLINILVNNPYGTVFLRSIDASDEVKNADFIFNLLEGVVEEIGEQLVVRVVTDNASAYKAAGHMLMEKRKHLYWTPCVAHCIDLILEQLGDLPQHKNALSKAKKITKFIYNHSWVLALMRKFSKKEIIRPTTTRFVTSYLTLQSILDVRQLLEAMFTSTQWLNFAWGKKPEGKEIRRHILNDKFWASVTYAILSTRSLVQFHV
;
A
#
# COMPACT_ATOMS: atom_id res chain seq x y z
N MET A 1 30.68 39.23 25.70
CA MET A 1 31.47 37.98 25.61
C MET A 1 30.50 36.79 25.48
N VAL A 2 30.36 36.31 24.25
CA VAL A 2 29.48 35.19 23.89
C VAL A 2 30.14 33.89 24.36
N LYS A 3 29.56 33.22 25.37
CA LYS A 3 29.98 31.88 25.75
C LYS A 3 29.30 30.86 24.84
N GLY A 4 30.11 30.25 23.98
CA GLY A 4 29.72 29.24 23.01
C GLY A 4 29.16 27.98 23.68
N LYS A 5 28.09 27.45 23.06
CA LYS A 5 27.57 26.11 23.31
C LYS A 5 28.45 25.10 22.57
N GLU A 6 29.41 24.51 23.28
CA GLU A 6 29.93 23.19 22.94
C GLU A 6 29.41 22.19 23.98
N LYS A 7 28.57 21.27 23.52
CA LYS A 7 28.64 19.85 23.87
C LYS A 7 27.76 19.06 22.92
N SER A 8 28.47 18.45 22.00
CA SER A 8 28.10 17.48 20.98
C SER A 8 27.32 16.29 21.55
N ASN A 9 26.16 16.03 20.97
CA ASN A 9 25.35 14.83 21.21
C ASN A 9 25.94 13.65 20.39
N VAL A 10 27.08 13.11 20.86
CA VAL A 10 27.82 12.01 20.20
C VAL A 10 27.25 10.63 20.57
N SER A 11 26.38 10.53 21.57
CA SER A 11 25.78 9.24 21.96
C SER A 11 24.55 8.89 21.12
N LEU A 12 24.65 7.76 20.39
CA LEU A 12 23.64 7.02 19.62
C LEU A 12 23.63 7.16 18.08
N ARG A 13 24.77 7.48 17.45
CA ARG A 13 24.95 7.21 16.02
C ARG A 13 25.39 5.76 15.79
N ARG A 14 24.42 4.85 15.58
CA ARG A 14 24.63 3.39 15.41
C ARG A 14 25.26 2.93 14.09
N ASP A 15 25.40 3.82 13.11
CA ASP A 15 25.86 3.48 11.76
C ASP A 15 27.41 3.57 11.66
N PRO A 16 28.12 2.51 11.22
CA PRO A 16 29.59 2.50 11.11
C PRO A 16 30.18 3.60 10.23
N SER A 17 29.43 4.13 9.27
CA SER A 17 29.90 5.19 8.36
C SER A 17 30.26 6.50 9.07
N TRP A 18 29.74 6.73 10.28
CA TRP A 18 30.13 7.87 11.11
C TRP A 18 31.56 7.78 11.67
N LYS A 19 32.17 6.59 11.68
CA LYS A 19 33.60 6.45 12.04
C LYS A 19 34.53 7.02 10.98
N TYR A 20 34.06 7.05 9.73
CA TYR A 20 34.85 7.38 8.54
C TYR A 20 34.39 8.66 7.82
N SER A 21 33.45 9.39 8.42
CA SER A 21 32.93 10.63 7.87
C SER A 21 32.59 11.65 8.96
N VAL A 22 32.76 12.92 8.63
CA VAL A 22 32.42 14.04 9.51
C VAL A 22 31.27 14.84 8.91
N GLN A 23 30.35 15.28 9.77
CA GLN A 23 29.26 16.14 9.36
C GLN A 23 29.80 17.54 9.05
N VAL A 24 29.42 18.08 7.89
CA VAL A 24 29.74 19.46 7.51
C VAL A 24 28.49 20.31 7.69
N ASP A 25 28.61 21.38 8.46
CA ASP A 25 27.55 22.38 8.57
C ASP A 25 27.66 23.32 7.36
N VAL A 26 26.62 23.33 6.54
CA VAL A 26 26.57 24.15 5.32
C VAL A 26 25.44 25.13 5.56
N GLY A 27 25.79 26.30 6.12
CA GLY A 27 24.83 27.30 6.61
C GLY A 27 23.64 27.53 5.67
N GLY A 28 22.44 27.53 6.26
CA GLY A 28 21.15 27.67 5.60
C GLY A 28 20.16 26.59 6.05
N GLU A 29 18.86 26.92 6.11
CA GLU A 29 17.77 25.99 6.43
C GLU A 29 17.63 24.90 5.35
N LYS A 30 18.51 23.89 5.35
CA LYS A 30 18.44 22.74 4.43
C LYS A 30 18.11 21.46 5.19
N THR A 31 17.18 20.69 4.63
CA THR A 31 16.62 19.47 5.23
C THR A 31 17.59 18.27 5.25
N TYR A 32 18.73 18.34 4.55
CA TYR A 32 19.65 17.20 4.37
C TYR A 32 21.01 17.43 5.03
N VAL A 33 21.52 16.38 5.68
CA VAL A 33 22.84 16.36 6.29
C VAL A 33 23.92 16.13 5.23
N TYR A 34 24.97 16.95 5.24
CA TYR A 34 26.15 16.83 4.39
C TYR A 34 27.27 16.13 5.15
N LEU A 35 27.93 15.19 4.49
CA LEU A 35 28.99 14.37 5.09
C LEU A 35 30.27 14.47 4.26
N LYS A 36 31.39 14.75 4.92
CA LYS A 36 32.72 14.72 4.31
C LYS A 36 33.37 13.37 4.59
N CYS A 37 33.88 12.74 3.54
CA CYS A 37 34.66 11.50 3.64
C CYS A 37 36.06 11.81 4.20
N ASN A 38 36.52 11.04 5.19
CA ASN A 38 37.82 11.26 5.82
C ASN A 38 39.00 10.80 4.93
N PHE A 39 38.75 9.98 3.90
CA PHE A 39 39.80 9.44 3.03
C PHE A 39 40.09 10.31 1.80
N CYS A 40 39.07 10.71 1.04
CA CYS A 40 39.25 11.53 -0.17
C CYS A 40 38.82 12.99 0.00
N GLY A 41 38.34 13.39 1.19
CA GLY A 41 37.87 14.75 1.46
C GLY A 41 36.58 15.16 0.74
N LYS A 42 35.98 14.28 -0.08
CA LYS A 42 34.76 14.58 -0.85
C LYS A 42 33.56 14.79 0.07
N VAL A 43 32.79 15.84 -0.21
CA VAL A 43 31.53 16.13 0.47
C VAL A 43 30.38 15.47 -0.29
N VAL A 44 29.71 14.51 0.35
CA VAL A 44 28.56 13.78 -0.17
C VAL A 44 27.27 14.48 0.26
N LYS A 45 26.43 14.80 -0.73
CA LYS A 45 25.10 15.41 -0.54
C LYS A 45 24.04 14.30 -0.44
N GLY A 46 23.23 14.30 0.62
CA GLY A 46 22.12 13.33 0.79
C GLY A 46 22.30 12.30 1.91
N GLY A 47 23.10 12.62 2.93
CA GLY A 47 23.17 11.84 4.18
C GLY A 47 23.92 10.51 4.12
N VAL A 48 23.74 9.74 5.19
CA VAL A 48 24.54 8.56 5.58
C VAL A 48 24.50 7.43 4.53
N THR A 49 23.36 7.26 3.85
CA THR A 49 23.17 6.19 2.85
C THR A 49 24.13 6.35 1.67
N ARG A 50 24.26 7.57 1.12
CA ARG A 50 25.20 7.84 0.03
C ARG A 50 26.64 7.78 0.52
N MET A 51 26.92 8.14 1.77
CA MET A 51 28.27 7.96 2.33
C MET A 51 28.68 6.48 2.40
N LYS A 52 27.76 5.57 2.75
CA LYS A 52 28.03 4.12 2.73
C LYS A 52 28.34 3.61 1.33
N GLU A 53 27.56 4.00 0.32
CA GLU A 53 27.83 3.64 -1.08
C GLU A 53 29.19 4.16 -1.59
N HIS A 54 29.60 5.35 -1.12
CA HIS A 54 30.90 5.93 -1.43
C HIS A 54 32.05 5.14 -0.80
N LEU A 55 31.91 4.68 0.45
CA LEU A 55 32.92 3.92 1.19
C LEU A 55 32.99 2.44 0.77
N SER A 56 31.87 1.81 0.42
CA SER A 56 31.82 0.41 -0.07
C SER A 56 32.18 0.26 -1.54
N CYS A 57 32.40 1.36 -2.26
CA CYS A 57 32.69 1.39 -3.70
C CYS A 57 31.64 0.67 -4.58
N SER A 58 30.43 0.43 -4.07
CA SER A 58 29.40 -0.39 -4.72
C SER A 58 28.52 0.43 -5.66
N TYR A 59 29.14 1.29 -6.49
CA TYR A 59 28.55 2.42 -7.23
C TYR A 59 27.04 2.27 -7.56
N LYS A 60 26.22 3.20 -7.07
CA LYS A 60 24.81 3.35 -7.48
C LYS A 60 24.43 4.82 -7.64
N ASN A 61 24.49 5.60 -6.56
CA ASN A 61 24.02 6.99 -6.57
C ASN A 61 25.13 8.02 -6.27
N VAL A 62 26.37 7.58 -6.07
CA VAL A 62 27.54 8.44 -5.78
C VAL A 62 28.81 7.78 -6.33
N ALA A 63 29.76 8.60 -6.79
CA ALA A 63 31.04 8.08 -7.27
C ALA A 63 31.82 7.41 -6.12
N PRO A 64 32.48 6.26 -6.36
CA PRO A 64 33.23 5.52 -5.35
C PRO A 64 34.45 6.30 -4.85
N CYS A 65 34.95 5.95 -3.67
CA CYS A 65 36.17 6.53 -3.14
C CYS A 65 37.41 5.77 -3.61
N ALA A 66 38.32 6.44 -4.31
CA ALA A 66 39.58 5.84 -4.74
C ALA A 66 40.58 5.61 -3.59
N SER A 67 40.42 6.32 -2.47
CA SER A 67 41.39 6.36 -1.36
C SER A 67 40.99 5.55 -0.14
N VAL A 68 39.90 4.77 -0.20
CA VAL A 68 39.45 3.95 0.93
C VAL A 68 40.27 2.65 0.98
N PRO A 69 40.85 2.29 2.14
CA PRO A 69 41.52 1.00 2.36
C PRO A 69 40.57 -0.19 2.25
N ASP A 70 41.05 -1.34 1.77
CA ASP A 70 40.21 -2.51 1.47
C ASP A 70 39.50 -3.09 2.70
N ASN A 71 40.13 -3.04 3.88
CA ASN A 71 39.51 -3.44 5.15
C ASN A 71 38.24 -2.61 5.49
N VAL A 72 38.20 -1.32 5.13
CA VAL A 72 37.04 -0.45 5.33
C VAL A 72 35.98 -0.69 4.26
N LYS A 73 36.38 -1.01 3.02
CA LYS A 73 35.44 -1.41 1.96
C LYS A 73 34.69 -2.68 2.35
N ASP A 74 35.40 -3.66 2.90
CA ASP A 74 34.83 -4.93 3.33
C ASP A 74 33.91 -4.77 4.54
N GLU A 75 34.29 -3.97 5.55
CA GLU A 75 33.44 -3.65 6.70
C GLU A 75 32.11 -3.01 6.25
N MET A 76 32.18 -2.03 5.34
CA MET A 76 31.01 -1.32 4.83
C MET A 76 30.13 -2.24 3.96
N THR A 77 30.75 -3.07 3.12
CA THR A 77 30.04 -4.03 2.27
C THR A 77 29.35 -5.09 3.11
N ALA A 78 30.02 -5.61 4.15
CA ALA A 78 29.44 -6.57 5.09
C ALA A 78 28.30 -5.95 5.90
N TYR A 79 28.41 -4.70 6.35
CA TYR A 79 27.33 -4.00 7.04
C TYR A 79 26.11 -3.76 6.14
N MET A 80 26.33 -3.36 4.88
CA MET A 80 25.26 -3.20 3.90
C MET A 80 24.59 -4.54 3.58
N LYS A 81 25.37 -5.62 3.36
CA LYS A 81 24.85 -6.97 3.18
C LYS A 81 24.07 -7.45 4.42
N LYS A 82 24.58 -7.22 5.64
CA LYS A 82 23.87 -7.57 6.88
C LYS A 82 22.50 -6.92 6.97
N SER A 83 22.35 -5.66 6.55
CA SER A 83 21.03 -4.99 6.54
C SER A 83 20.05 -5.61 5.53
N ILE A 84 20.55 -6.11 4.39
CA ILE A 84 19.76 -6.82 3.38
C ILE A 84 19.43 -8.23 3.88
N THR A 85 20.40 -8.96 4.41
CA THR A 85 20.22 -10.29 4.98
C THR A 85 19.28 -10.27 6.20
N THR A 86 19.35 -9.26 7.06
CA THR A 86 18.39 -9.10 8.17
C THR A 86 16.98 -8.82 7.65
N LYS A 87 16.82 -8.03 6.58
CA LYS A 87 15.51 -7.83 5.94
C LYS A 87 14.98 -9.11 5.27
N HIS A 88 15.84 -9.84 4.56
CA HIS A 88 15.48 -11.14 3.99
C HIS A 88 15.20 -12.18 5.06
N LEU A 89 15.93 -12.18 6.18
CA LEU A 89 15.69 -13.08 7.31
C LEU A 89 14.41 -12.69 8.05
N GLN A 90 14.12 -11.40 8.21
CA GLN A 90 12.84 -10.94 8.76
C GLN A 90 11.67 -11.26 7.83
N HIS A 91 11.87 -11.18 6.52
CA HIS A 91 10.88 -11.60 5.54
C HIS A 91 10.68 -13.12 5.59
N LYS A 92 11.75 -13.91 5.60
CA LYS A 92 11.69 -15.37 5.73
C LYS A 92 11.09 -15.80 7.07
N GLN A 93 11.42 -15.13 8.18
CA GLN A 93 10.80 -15.34 9.50
C GLN A 93 9.35 -14.83 9.57
N PHE A 94 8.96 -13.90 8.71
CA PHE A 94 7.58 -13.47 8.55
C PHE A 94 6.82 -14.54 7.76
N ASP A 95 7.39 -15.04 6.66
CA ASP A 95 6.85 -16.12 5.85
C ASP A 95 6.72 -17.41 6.67
N GLU A 96 7.74 -17.77 7.47
CA GLU A 96 7.71 -18.91 8.42
C GLU A 96 6.65 -18.71 9.51
N ARG A 97 6.42 -17.48 10.00
CA ARG A 97 5.35 -17.19 10.98
C ARG A 97 3.95 -17.23 10.36
N VAL A 98 3.82 -16.82 9.11
CA VAL A 98 2.60 -16.99 8.31
C VAL A 98 2.36 -18.48 8.06
N GLU A 99 3.41 -19.24 7.76
CA GLU A 99 3.38 -20.69 7.54
C GLU A 99 3.05 -21.48 8.81
N GLN A 100 3.46 -20.98 9.99
CA GLN A 100 3.09 -21.52 11.31
C GLN A 100 1.70 -21.07 11.81
N GLY A 101 0.91 -20.38 10.99
CA GLY A 101 -0.47 -20.02 11.32
C GLY A 101 -0.64 -18.87 12.33
N ALA A 102 0.44 -18.17 12.70
CA ALA A 102 0.40 -17.09 13.71
C ALA A 102 -0.32 -15.81 13.25
N TYR A 103 -0.83 -15.77 12.02
CA TYR A 103 -1.58 -14.63 11.46
C TYR A 103 -3.10 -14.76 11.62
N TYR A 104 -3.63 -15.99 11.75
CA TYR A 104 -5.05 -16.24 12.01
C TYR A 104 -5.20 -16.73 13.45
N GLY A 105 -5.49 -15.80 14.37
CA GLY A 105 -5.75 -16.16 15.76
C GLY A 105 -6.99 -17.06 15.85
N SER A 106 -6.82 -18.26 16.43
CA SER A 106 -7.95 -19.08 16.85
C SER A 106 -8.62 -18.41 18.06
N GLU A 107 -9.91 -18.08 17.93
CA GLU A 107 -10.74 -17.82 19.10
C GLU A 107 -10.95 -19.13 19.87
N SER A 108 -10.14 -19.37 20.89
CA SER A 108 -10.50 -20.12 22.11
C SER A 108 -9.29 -20.28 23.04
N GLY A 109 -9.26 -19.50 24.13
CA GLY A 109 -8.31 -19.71 25.23
C GLY A 109 -8.00 -18.43 26.02
N LYS A 110 -8.26 -18.44 27.33
CA LYS A 110 -8.15 -17.30 28.25
C LYS A 110 -6.70 -16.81 28.49
N CYS A 111 -6.59 -15.48 28.62
CA CYS A 111 -5.64 -14.68 29.41
C CYS A 111 -4.13 -14.65 29.02
N SER A 112 -3.63 -13.49 28.61
CA SER A 112 -2.96 -12.53 29.52
C SER A 112 -2.38 -11.33 28.76
N SER A 113 -2.29 -10.21 29.47
CA SER A 113 -1.87 -8.88 29.02
C SER A 113 -0.50 -8.86 28.35
N SER A 114 -0.43 -8.41 27.08
CA SER A 114 0.58 -7.43 26.63
C SER A 114 0.26 -6.95 25.20
N THR A 115 0.11 -5.64 25.10
CA THR A 115 -0.28 -4.90 23.90
C THR A 115 0.81 -4.96 22.82
N ILE A 116 0.59 -5.69 21.73
CA ILE A 116 1.39 -5.57 20.51
C ILE A 116 0.46 -5.27 19.32
N ASN A 117 0.46 -3.99 18.95
CA ASN A 117 -0.04 -3.48 17.68
C ASN A 117 0.74 -4.10 16.53
N ASN A 118 0.16 -5.06 15.80
CA ASN A 118 0.59 -5.43 14.45
C ASN A 118 -0.64 -5.86 13.64
N ARG A 119 -1.48 -4.89 13.25
CA ARG A 119 -2.38 -5.07 12.10
C ARG A 119 -1.63 -4.53 10.89
N GLY A 120 -1.05 -5.44 10.10
CA GLY A 120 -0.53 -5.12 8.77
C GLY A 120 -1.65 -4.60 7.88
N ALA A 121 -1.30 -3.75 6.91
CA ALA A 121 -2.25 -3.24 5.94
C ALA A 121 -2.75 -4.40 5.07
N ARG A 122 -4.06 -4.69 5.16
CA ARG A 122 -4.75 -5.66 4.30
C ARG A 122 -4.83 -5.11 2.88
N GLY A 123 -4.55 -5.96 1.91
CA GLY A 123 -4.76 -5.68 0.50
C GLY A 123 -6.25 -5.67 0.18
N PRO A 124 -6.66 -5.00 -0.90
CA PRO A 124 -8.07 -4.88 -1.27
C PRO A 124 -8.78 -6.21 -1.59
N MET A 125 -8.04 -7.26 -1.97
CA MET A 125 -8.61 -8.60 -2.20
C MET A 125 -8.92 -9.34 -0.89
N ASP A 126 -8.25 -8.99 0.21
CA ASP A 126 -8.42 -9.65 1.52
C ASP A 126 -9.79 -9.36 2.15
N GLN A 127 -10.54 -8.40 1.61
CA GLN A 127 -11.87 -8.03 2.06
C GLN A 127 -12.95 -8.98 1.50
N TYR A 128 -12.67 -9.72 0.42
CA TYR A 128 -13.61 -10.63 -0.24
C TYR A 128 -13.44 -12.11 0.18
N MET A 129 -12.50 -12.42 1.08
CA MET A 129 -12.24 -13.78 1.57
C MET A 129 -13.11 -14.20 2.78
N VAL A 130 -14.18 -13.46 3.10
CA VAL A 130 -15.06 -13.78 4.22
C VAL A 130 -16.34 -14.43 3.68
N ASN A 131 -16.49 -15.73 3.91
CA ASN A 131 -17.73 -16.46 3.63
C ASN A 131 -18.87 -15.93 4.53
N PRO A 132 -20.05 -15.59 4.00
CA PRO A 132 -21.26 -15.41 4.79
C PRO A 132 -21.74 -16.78 5.31
N GLY A 133 -22.27 -16.78 6.53
CA GLY A 133 -22.46 -17.98 7.34
C GLY A 133 -23.44 -19.00 6.80
N GLU A 134 -23.16 -20.26 7.10
CA GLU A 134 -24.13 -21.35 7.12
C GLU A 134 -23.99 -22.19 8.40
N ASP A 135 -25.13 -22.77 8.76
CA ASP A 135 -25.51 -23.35 10.03
C ASP A 135 -24.68 -24.58 10.42
N ARG A 136 -24.47 -24.75 11.74
CA ARG A 136 -23.72 -25.86 12.32
C ARG A 136 -24.55 -27.15 12.33
N GLY A 137 -24.23 -28.08 11.43
CA GLY A 137 -24.61 -29.49 11.52
C GLY A 137 -23.38 -30.40 11.67
N GLN A 138 -23.35 -31.16 12.76
CA GLN A 138 -22.50 -32.32 13.11
C GLN A 138 -21.04 -32.42 12.59
N THR A 139 -20.13 -32.35 13.56
CA THR A 139 -18.68 -32.51 13.45
C THR A 139 -18.24 -33.84 12.80
N GLN A 140 -17.85 -33.80 11.54
CA GLN A 140 -16.72 -34.61 11.06
C GLN A 140 -15.46 -33.76 11.19
N MET A 141 -14.40 -34.35 11.76
CA MET A 141 -13.10 -33.68 11.87
C MET A 141 -12.51 -33.51 10.46
N MET A 142 -12.75 -32.34 9.88
CA MET A 142 -12.06 -31.86 8.69
C MET A 142 -10.55 -31.74 8.98
N PRO A 143 -9.67 -32.09 8.03
CA PRO A 143 -8.24 -31.86 8.19
C PRO A 143 -7.98 -30.34 8.29
N ALA A 144 -6.98 -29.97 9.08
CA ALA A 144 -6.65 -28.57 9.35
C ALA A 144 -6.31 -27.84 8.04
N ALA A 145 -7.22 -26.97 7.58
CA ALA A 145 -7.10 -26.12 6.38
C ALA A 145 -5.89 -25.14 6.37
N GLY A 146 -4.99 -25.23 7.36
CA GLY A 146 -3.79 -24.39 7.50
C GLY A 146 -2.49 -25.01 6.98
N THR A 147 -2.43 -26.32 6.68
CA THR A 147 -1.20 -26.94 6.15
C THR A 147 -1.06 -26.71 4.63
N ARG A 148 0.16 -26.75 4.09
CA ARG A 148 0.41 -26.62 2.63
C ARG A 148 -0.32 -27.73 1.85
N GLU A 149 -0.28 -28.96 2.35
CA GLU A 149 -1.01 -30.10 1.82
C GLU A 149 -2.53 -29.88 1.89
N GLY A 150 -3.05 -29.36 3.02
CA GLY A 150 -4.46 -29.03 3.16
C GLY A 150 -4.92 -27.97 2.15
N ARG A 151 -4.13 -26.90 1.96
CA ARG A 151 -4.41 -25.88 0.94
C ARG A 151 -4.40 -26.45 -0.47
N ARG A 152 -3.46 -27.36 -0.78
CA ARG A 152 -3.42 -28.01 -2.09
C ARG A 152 -4.65 -28.90 -2.29
N GLN A 153 -5.06 -29.65 -1.27
CA GLN A 153 -6.27 -30.46 -1.32
C GLN A 153 -7.51 -29.60 -1.57
N SER A 154 -7.68 -28.50 -0.84
CA SER A 154 -8.80 -27.58 -1.06
C SER A 154 -8.81 -26.96 -2.47
N ILE A 155 -7.65 -26.63 -3.03
CA ILE A 155 -7.55 -26.15 -4.42
C ILE A 155 -7.98 -27.25 -5.41
N GLU A 156 -7.53 -28.49 -5.21
CA GLU A 156 -7.93 -29.62 -6.07
C GLU A 156 -9.41 -29.95 -5.95
N GLU A 157 -9.99 -29.85 -4.74
CA GLU A 157 -11.42 -30.01 -4.51
C GLU A 157 -12.24 -28.95 -5.28
N ILE A 158 -11.83 -27.69 -5.24
CA ILE A 158 -12.47 -26.62 -6.02
C ILE A 158 -12.31 -26.90 -7.52
N LYS A 159 -11.12 -27.30 -7.99
CA LYS A 159 -10.87 -27.61 -9.41
C LYS A 159 -11.76 -28.73 -9.95
N ARG A 160 -12.09 -29.73 -9.14
CA ARG A 160 -13.01 -30.81 -9.54
C ARG A 160 -14.41 -30.31 -9.91
N THR A 161 -14.85 -29.20 -9.30
CA THR A 161 -16.18 -28.60 -9.56
C THR A 161 -16.21 -27.73 -10.83
N TRP A 162 -15.07 -27.51 -11.49
CA TRP A 162 -15.01 -26.67 -12.69
C TRP A 162 -15.82 -27.23 -13.86
N SER A 163 -15.90 -28.56 -14.01
CA SER A 163 -16.70 -29.20 -15.06
C SER A 163 -18.21 -29.12 -14.83
N GLU A 164 -18.66 -28.85 -13.60
CA GLU A 164 -20.08 -28.80 -13.26
C GLU A 164 -20.71 -27.44 -13.58
N THR A 165 -19.92 -26.37 -13.41
CA THR A 165 -20.40 -24.97 -13.47
C THR A 165 -19.69 -24.12 -14.52
N GLY A 166 -18.54 -24.59 -15.00
CA GLY A 166 -17.59 -23.75 -15.71
C GLY A 166 -16.88 -22.76 -14.79
N VAL A 167 -16.02 -21.93 -15.38
CA VAL A 167 -15.21 -20.97 -14.63
C VAL A 167 -15.20 -19.58 -15.26
N THR A 168 -14.97 -18.59 -14.42
CA THR A 168 -14.60 -17.22 -14.81
C THR A 168 -13.10 -17.02 -14.57
N ILE A 169 -12.36 -16.67 -15.61
CA ILE A 169 -10.98 -16.20 -15.49
C ILE A 169 -11.01 -14.72 -15.12
N MET A 170 -10.25 -14.31 -14.12
CA MET A 170 -10.09 -12.92 -13.71
C MET A 170 -8.62 -12.53 -13.81
N SER A 171 -8.33 -11.45 -14.53
CA SER A 171 -6.99 -10.87 -14.63
C SER A 171 -6.97 -9.48 -13.99
N ASP A 172 -6.01 -9.25 -13.10
CA ASP A 172 -5.79 -7.96 -12.46
C ASP A 172 -4.32 -7.53 -12.63
N GLU A 173 -4.10 -6.40 -13.29
CA GLU A 173 -2.78 -5.78 -13.38
C GLU A 173 -2.58 -4.79 -12.25
N TRP A 174 -1.42 -4.87 -11.58
CA TRP A 174 -0.98 -3.79 -10.71
C TRP A 174 0.49 -3.45 -10.96
N SER A 175 0.79 -2.16 -10.85
CA SER A 175 2.15 -1.64 -10.93
C SER A 175 2.61 -1.12 -9.57
N ASP A 176 3.82 -1.46 -9.17
CA ASP A 176 4.41 -0.96 -7.93
C ASP A 176 5.13 0.39 -8.13
N MET A 177 5.52 1.04 -7.02
CA MET A 177 6.25 2.32 -7.06
C MET A 177 7.66 2.23 -7.65
N LYS A 178 8.13 1.04 -8.01
CA LYS A 178 9.41 0.77 -8.66
C LYS A 178 9.22 0.40 -10.13
N SER A 179 8.03 0.64 -10.70
CA SER A 179 7.67 0.33 -12.08
C SER A 179 7.71 -1.17 -12.41
N ARG A 180 7.60 -2.05 -11.41
CA ARG A 180 7.35 -3.47 -11.67
C ARG A 180 5.87 -3.65 -11.95
N SER A 181 5.54 -4.34 -13.03
CA SER A 181 4.16 -4.69 -13.37
C SER A 181 3.94 -6.18 -13.23
N LEU A 182 2.88 -6.53 -12.51
CA LEU A 182 2.48 -7.89 -12.27
C LEU A 182 1.03 -8.08 -12.72
N ILE A 183 0.81 -9.13 -13.51
CA ILE A 183 -0.51 -9.57 -13.95
C ILE A 183 -0.89 -10.80 -13.14
N ASN A 184 -1.90 -10.68 -12.29
CA ASN A 184 -2.41 -11.78 -11.50
C ASN A 184 -3.56 -12.47 -12.23
N ILE A 185 -3.51 -13.79 -12.29
CA ILE A 185 -4.57 -14.62 -12.88
C ILE A 185 -5.25 -15.42 -11.77
N LEU A 186 -6.55 -15.23 -11.65
CA LEU A 186 -7.42 -15.97 -10.75
C LEU A 186 -8.49 -16.70 -11.57
N VAL A 187 -8.97 -17.81 -11.04
CA VAL A 187 -10.04 -18.59 -11.63
C VAL A 187 -11.11 -18.76 -10.58
N ASN A 188 -12.33 -18.30 -10.87
CA ASN A 188 -13.45 -18.33 -9.95
C ASN A 188 -14.59 -19.20 -10.49
N ASN A 189 -15.23 -19.92 -9.58
CA ASN A 189 -16.52 -20.54 -9.78
C ASN A 189 -17.34 -20.45 -8.45
N PRO A 190 -18.60 -20.94 -8.41
CA PRO A 190 -19.42 -20.86 -7.20
C PRO A 190 -18.83 -21.54 -5.95
N TYR A 191 -17.92 -22.49 -6.13
CA TYR A 191 -17.29 -23.25 -5.04
C TYR A 191 -16.01 -22.60 -4.51
N GLY A 192 -15.44 -21.62 -5.22
CA GLY A 192 -14.32 -20.86 -4.72
C GLY A 192 -13.51 -20.13 -5.79
N THR A 193 -12.48 -19.43 -5.31
CA THR A 193 -11.50 -18.75 -6.17
C THR A 193 -10.13 -19.37 -5.98
N VAL A 194 -9.50 -19.77 -7.08
CA VAL A 194 -8.15 -20.31 -7.12
C VAL A 194 -7.23 -19.24 -7.73
N PHE A 195 -6.17 -18.89 -7.00
CA PHE A 195 -5.07 -18.14 -7.59
C PHE A 195 -4.24 -19.07 -8.47
N LEU A 196 -4.18 -18.78 -9.77
CA LEU A 196 -3.47 -19.61 -10.73
C LEU A 196 -1.98 -19.27 -10.74
N ARG A 197 -1.66 -18.00 -11.01
CA ARG A 197 -0.28 -17.47 -11.02
C ARG A 197 -0.24 -15.95 -11.09
N SER A 198 0.94 -15.40 -10.84
CA SER A 198 1.30 -14.01 -11.14
C SER A 198 2.39 -13.99 -12.21
N ILE A 199 2.26 -13.11 -13.19
CA ILE A 199 3.15 -12.99 -14.34
C ILE A 199 3.85 -11.63 -14.22
N ASP A 200 5.18 -11.63 -14.22
CA ASP A 200 5.97 -10.40 -14.30
C ASP A 200 5.97 -9.89 -15.74
N ALA A 201 5.35 -8.73 -15.95
CA ALA A 201 5.22 -8.05 -17.24
C ALA A 201 5.97 -6.70 -17.22
N SER A 202 6.99 -6.57 -16.37
CA SER A 202 7.77 -5.33 -16.23
C SER A 202 8.55 -4.96 -17.49
N ASP A 203 9.08 -5.96 -18.20
CA ASP A 203 9.90 -5.77 -19.41
C ASP A 203 9.09 -5.85 -20.71
N GLU A 204 7.77 -6.04 -20.61
CA GLU A 204 6.88 -6.29 -21.75
C GLU A 204 6.13 -5.03 -22.19
N VAL A 205 5.99 -4.87 -23.51
CA VAL A 205 5.07 -3.87 -24.07
C VAL A 205 3.66 -4.45 -24.04
N LYS A 206 2.85 -3.99 -23.08
CA LYS A 206 1.47 -4.47 -22.86
C LYS A 206 0.50 -3.93 -23.90
N ASN A 207 0.69 -4.34 -25.14
CA ASN A 207 -0.27 -4.12 -26.22
C ASN A 207 -1.39 -5.16 -26.18
N ALA A 208 -2.39 -4.98 -27.04
CA ALA A 208 -3.54 -5.88 -27.12
C ALA A 208 -3.11 -7.33 -27.44
N ASP A 209 -2.13 -7.52 -28.34
CA ASP A 209 -1.66 -8.85 -28.76
C ASP A 209 -1.00 -9.61 -27.61
N PHE A 210 -0.15 -8.95 -26.81
CA PHE A 210 0.49 -9.55 -25.64
C PHE A 210 -0.56 -10.04 -24.64
N ILE A 211 -1.52 -9.17 -24.30
CA ILE A 211 -2.59 -9.50 -23.36
C ILE A 211 -3.49 -10.61 -23.92
N PHE A 212 -3.81 -10.56 -25.21
CA PHE A 212 -4.60 -11.59 -25.88
C PHE A 212 -3.91 -12.95 -25.81
N ASN A 213 -2.63 -13.04 -26.18
CA ASN A 213 -1.86 -14.29 -26.14
C ASN A 213 -1.75 -14.84 -24.71
N LEU A 214 -1.58 -13.96 -23.72
CA LEU A 214 -1.55 -14.34 -22.31
C LEU A 214 -2.89 -14.93 -21.85
N LEU A 215 -4.01 -14.26 -22.13
CA LEU A 215 -5.35 -14.73 -21.76
C LEU A 215 -5.71 -16.02 -22.51
N GLU A 216 -5.36 -16.10 -23.79
CA GLU A 216 -5.53 -17.29 -24.60
C GLU A 216 -4.79 -18.50 -24.00
N GLY A 217 -3.51 -18.36 -23.66
CA GLY A 217 -2.76 -19.46 -23.04
C GLY A 217 -3.39 -19.94 -21.72
N VAL A 218 -4.00 -19.04 -20.95
CA VAL A 218 -4.75 -19.42 -19.74
C VAL A 218 -6.04 -20.18 -20.08
N VAL A 219 -6.77 -19.75 -21.12
CA VAL A 219 -7.98 -20.46 -21.58
C VAL A 219 -7.62 -21.87 -22.07
N GLU A 220 -6.52 -22.02 -22.80
CA GLU A 220 -6.04 -23.33 -23.28
C GLU A 220 -5.59 -24.24 -22.15
N GLU A 221 -4.88 -23.71 -21.16
CA GLU A 221 -4.44 -24.47 -19.98
C GLU A 221 -5.62 -25.00 -19.16
N ILE A 222 -6.67 -24.19 -18.99
CA ILE A 222 -7.87 -24.59 -18.24
C ILE A 222 -8.74 -25.54 -19.07
N GLY A 223 -8.77 -25.35 -20.38
CA GLY A 223 -9.67 -26.04 -21.29
C GLY A 223 -10.83 -25.15 -21.68
N GLU A 224 -10.91 -24.84 -22.98
CA GLU A 224 -11.89 -23.94 -23.59
C GLU A 224 -13.33 -24.25 -23.16
N GLN A 225 -13.71 -25.52 -23.17
CA GLN A 225 -15.03 -26.01 -22.80
C GLN A 225 -15.46 -25.68 -21.35
N LEU A 226 -14.51 -25.39 -20.46
CA LEU A 226 -14.79 -25.05 -19.07
C LEU A 226 -14.91 -23.53 -18.87
N VAL A 227 -14.36 -22.72 -19.77
CA VAL A 227 -14.30 -21.27 -19.59
C VAL A 227 -15.58 -20.64 -20.11
N VAL A 228 -16.35 -20.06 -19.20
CA VAL A 228 -17.60 -19.35 -19.53
C VAL A 228 -17.32 -17.87 -19.79
N ARG A 229 -16.42 -17.28 -18.99
CA ARG A 229 -16.21 -15.83 -18.97
C ARG A 229 -14.77 -15.45 -18.66
N VAL A 230 -14.31 -14.34 -19.25
CA VAL A 230 -13.06 -13.67 -18.87
C VAL A 230 -13.36 -12.25 -18.39
N VAL A 231 -12.81 -11.89 -17.23
CA VAL A 231 -12.95 -10.56 -16.61
C VAL A 231 -11.57 -9.94 -16.49
N THR A 232 -11.40 -8.73 -17.00
CA THR A 232 -10.12 -8.00 -16.93
C THR A 232 -10.36 -6.55 -16.55
N ASP A 233 -9.29 -5.76 -16.37
CA ASP A 233 -9.45 -4.31 -16.30
C ASP A 233 -10.02 -3.71 -17.61
N ASN A 234 -10.39 -2.43 -17.54
CA ASN A 234 -11.00 -1.69 -18.64
C ASN A 234 -9.98 -0.84 -19.42
N ALA A 235 -8.68 -1.07 -19.26
CA ALA A 235 -7.67 -0.37 -20.04
C ALA A 235 -7.79 -0.75 -21.53
N SER A 236 -7.32 0.14 -22.41
CA SER A 236 -7.51 0.00 -23.86
C SER A 236 -6.94 -1.31 -24.42
N ALA A 237 -5.77 -1.75 -23.94
CA ALA A 237 -5.14 -3.01 -24.35
C ALA A 237 -5.98 -4.23 -23.95
N TYR A 238 -6.47 -4.26 -22.70
CA TYR A 238 -7.30 -5.34 -22.19
C TYR A 238 -8.67 -5.41 -22.88
N LYS A 239 -9.27 -4.26 -23.18
CA LYS A 239 -10.52 -4.20 -23.94
C LYS A 239 -10.34 -4.77 -25.35
N ALA A 240 -9.28 -4.36 -26.05
CA ALA A 240 -8.97 -4.87 -27.38
C ALA A 240 -8.70 -6.39 -27.34
N ALA A 241 -7.88 -6.86 -26.40
CA ALA A 241 -7.60 -8.28 -26.20
C ALA A 241 -8.87 -9.09 -25.88
N GLY A 242 -9.75 -8.55 -25.04
CA GLY A 242 -11.04 -9.16 -24.72
C GLY A 242 -11.94 -9.33 -25.94
N HIS A 243 -12.00 -8.31 -26.82
CA HIS A 243 -12.71 -8.40 -28.09
C HIS A 243 -12.10 -9.45 -29.02
N MET A 244 -10.77 -9.47 -29.17
CA MET A 244 -10.06 -10.50 -29.95
C MET A 244 -10.37 -11.92 -29.43
N LEU A 245 -10.45 -12.09 -28.10
CA LEU A 245 -10.78 -13.37 -27.48
C LEU A 245 -12.21 -13.82 -27.83
N MET A 246 -13.20 -12.94 -27.75
CA MET A 246 -14.57 -13.25 -28.18
C MET A 246 -14.69 -13.45 -29.70
N GLU A 247 -13.81 -12.83 -30.49
CA GLU A 247 -13.77 -13.06 -31.93
C GLU A 247 -13.30 -14.47 -32.26
N LYS A 248 -12.22 -14.93 -31.61
CA LYS A 248 -11.66 -16.27 -31.79
C LYS A 248 -12.52 -17.37 -31.15
N ARG A 249 -13.08 -17.11 -29.96
CA ARG A 249 -13.78 -18.10 -29.14
C ARG A 249 -15.22 -17.68 -28.87
N LYS A 250 -16.14 -18.18 -29.69
CA LYS A 250 -17.56 -17.76 -29.69
C LYS A 250 -18.40 -18.28 -28.51
N HIS A 251 -17.91 -19.29 -27.79
CA HIS A 251 -18.62 -19.91 -26.66
C HIS A 251 -18.36 -19.17 -25.34
N LEU A 252 -17.34 -18.32 -25.26
CA LEU A 252 -17.03 -17.51 -24.08
C LEU A 252 -17.29 -16.04 -24.36
N TYR A 253 -17.40 -15.25 -23.29
CA TYR A 253 -17.52 -13.80 -23.41
C TYR A 253 -16.56 -13.08 -22.45
N TRP A 254 -16.12 -11.90 -22.87
CA TRP A 254 -15.30 -11.00 -22.09
C TRP A 254 -16.15 -9.88 -21.49
N THR A 255 -15.87 -9.52 -20.25
CA THR A 255 -16.49 -8.36 -19.58
C THR A 255 -15.46 -7.54 -18.82
N PRO A 256 -15.56 -6.20 -18.83
CA PRO A 256 -14.69 -5.37 -18.01
C PRO A 256 -15.00 -5.53 -16.52
N CYS A 257 -13.99 -5.34 -15.68
CA CYS A 257 -14.09 -5.43 -14.23
C CYS A 257 -14.99 -4.31 -13.69
N VAL A 258 -16.09 -4.70 -13.06
CA VAL A 258 -17.09 -3.77 -12.50
C VAL A 258 -16.48 -2.85 -11.44
N ALA A 259 -15.61 -3.37 -10.57
CA ALA A 259 -14.94 -2.56 -9.54
C ALA A 259 -14.11 -1.45 -10.17
N HIS A 260 -13.34 -1.77 -11.22
CA HIS A 260 -12.57 -0.77 -11.96
C HIS A 260 -13.48 0.23 -12.69
N CYS A 261 -14.57 -0.23 -13.31
CA CYS A 261 -15.56 0.66 -13.93
C CYS A 261 -16.16 1.66 -12.92
N ILE A 262 -16.49 1.21 -11.70
CA ILE A 262 -16.99 2.11 -10.65
C ILE A 262 -15.93 3.11 -10.21
N ASP A 263 -14.67 2.69 -10.13
CA ASP A 263 -13.56 3.59 -9.79
C ASP A 263 -13.41 4.71 -10.83
N LEU A 264 -13.54 4.39 -12.13
CA LEU A 264 -13.55 5.37 -13.22
C LEU A 264 -14.78 6.30 -13.19
N ILE A 265 -15.96 5.79 -12.83
CA ILE A 265 -17.15 6.64 -12.64
C ILE A 265 -16.91 7.62 -11.50
N LEU A 266 -16.32 7.17 -10.39
CA LEU A 266 -15.99 8.01 -9.25
C LEU A 266 -14.88 9.02 -9.55
N GLU A 267 -13.96 8.72 -10.46
CA GLU A 267 -13.00 9.69 -11.00
C GLU A 267 -13.72 10.86 -11.69
N GLN A 268 -14.62 10.55 -12.62
CA GLN A 268 -15.38 11.56 -13.38
C GLN A 268 -16.28 12.40 -12.46
N LEU A 269 -16.95 11.76 -11.50
CA LEU A 269 -17.72 12.47 -10.48
C LEU A 269 -16.82 13.34 -9.59
N GLY A 270 -15.60 12.86 -9.30
CA GLY A 270 -14.60 13.59 -8.53
C GLY A 270 -14.16 14.91 -9.16
N ASP A 271 -14.25 15.02 -10.49
CA ASP A 271 -13.93 16.25 -11.22
C ASP A 271 -15.03 17.32 -11.19
N LEU A 272 -16.26 16.94 -10.82
CA LEU A 272 -17.34 17.91 -10.65
C LEU A 272 -16.96 18.95 -9.59
N PRO A 273 -17.26 20.26 -9.78
CA PRO A 273 -16.73 21.33 -8.93
C PRO A 273 -16.93 21.12 -7.42
N GLN A 274 -18.11 20.63 -7.03
CA GLN A 274 -18.45 20.40 -5.62
C GLN A 274 -17.69 19.20 -5.03
N HIS A 275 -17.57 18.10 -5.78
CA HIS A 275 -16.77 16.94 -5.39
C HIS A 275 -15.29 17.29 -5.32
N LYS A 276 -14.76 17.93 -6.36
CA LYS A 276 -13.37 18.37 -6.45
C LYS A 276 -12.99 19.27 -5.28
N ASN A 277 -13.90 20.17 -4.88
CA ASN A 277 -13.73 21.02 -3.72
C ASN A 277 -13.63 20.22 -2.41
N ALA A 278 -14.55 19.27 -2.19
CA ALA A 278 -14.56 18.41 -1.02
C ALA A 278 -13.30 17.53 -0.96
N LEU A 279 -12.99 16.82 -2.03
CA LEU A 279 -11.85 15.90 -2.15
C LEU A 279 -10.50 16.62 -1.97
N SER A 280 -10.31 17.76 -2.62
CA SER A 280 -9.08 18.54 -2.52
C SER A 280 -8.81 19.03 -1.08
N LYS A 281 -9.84 19.57 -0.42
CA LYS A 281 -9.74 20.04 0.97
C LYS A 281 -9.55 18.89 1.94
N ALA A 282 -10.29 17.80 1.79
CA ALA A 282 -10.14 16.59 2.60
C ALA A 282 -8.73 16.01 2.50
N LYS A 283 -8.15 15.96 1.28
CA LYS A 283 -6.77 15.53 1.04
C LYS A 283 -5.76 16.44 1.75
N LYS A 284 -5.96 17.76 1.71
CA LYS A 284 -5.10 18.72 2.46
C LYS A 284 -5.18 18.49 3.97
N ILE A 285 -6.40 18.34 4.52
CA ILE A 285 -6.62 18.10 5.95
C ILE A 285 -5.94 16.81 6.41
N THR A 286 -6.18 15.70 5.72
CA THR A 286 -5.58 14.40 6.06
C THR A 286 -4.06 14.43 5.94
N LYS A 287 -3.53 14.95 4.83
CA LYS A 287 -2.07 15.09 4.65
C LYS A 287 -1.45 15.92 5.78
N PHE A 288 -2.08 17.03 6.16
CA PHE A 288 -1.59 17.88 7.22
C PHE A 288 -1.58 17.16 8.58
N ILE A 289 -2.66 16.46 8.95
CA ILE A 289 -2.73 15.74 10.23
C ILE A 289 -1.65 14.66 10.30
N TYR A 290 -1.54 13.82 9.27
CA TYR A 290 -0.64 12.66 9.30
C TYR A 290 0.83 12.99 9.08
N ASN A 291 1.16 14.11 8.43
CA ASN A 291 2.54 14.53 8.24
C ASN A 291 3.15 15.22 9.47
N HIS A 292 2.33 15.64 10.42
CA HIS A 292 2.79 16.36 11.61
C HIS A 292 2.53 15.52 12.87
N SER A 293 3.59 14.88 13.38
CA SER A 293 3.50 13.94 14.50
C SER A 293 2.76 14.50 15.73
N TRP A 294 2.96 15.78 16.04
CA TRP A 294 2.25 16.43 17.15
C TRP A 294 0.76 16.62 16.87
N VAL A 295 0.39 17.00 15.63
CA VAL A 295 -1.01 17.17 15.22
C VAL A 295 -1.74 15.84 15.22
N LEU A 296 -1.10 14.78 14.70
CA LEU A 296 -1.63 13.43 14.77
C LEU A 296 -1.80 12.97 16.22
N ALA A 297 -0.81 13.21 17.08
CA ALA A 297 -0.91 12.88 18.50
C ALA A 297 -2.05 13.66 19.19
N LEU A 298 -2.26 14.93 18.82
CA LEU A 298 -3.39 15.72 19.31
C LEU A 298 -4.71 15.13 18.83
N MET A 299 -4.85 14.81 17.54
CA MET A 299 -6.06 14.20 16.97
C MET A 299 -6.42 12.91 17.71
N ARG A 300 -5.43 12.07 18.01
CA ARG A 300 -5.62 10.83 18.78
C ARG A 300 -6.09 11.04 20.22
N LYS A 301 -5.85 12.22 20.81
CA LYS A 301 -6.41 12.58 22.12
C LYS A 301 -7.90 12.95 22.03
N PHE A 302 -8.31 13.56 20.91
CA PHE A 302 -9.71 13.94 20.68
C PHE A 302 -10.55 12.79 20.10
N SER A 303 -9.94 11.90 19.30
CA SER A 303 -10.61 10.80 18.62
C SER A 303 -9.80 9.52 18.75
N LYS A 304 -10.48 8.43 19.16
CA LYS A 304 -9.93 7.06 19.08
C LYS A 304 -10.06 6.46 17.67
N LYS A 305 -10.79 7.12 16.76
CA LYS A 305 -10.95 6.73 15.36
C LYS A 305 -9.84 7.34 14.52
N GLU A 306 -9.23 6.54 13.65
CA GLU A 306 -8.29 7.00 12.62
C GLU A 306 -9.07 7.43 11.37
N ILE A 307 -8.48 8.34 10.58
CA ILE A 307 -9.06 8.76 9.31
C ILE A 307 -8.50 7.88 8.19
N ILE A 308 -9.38 7.30 7.37
CA ILE A 308 -8.97 6.55 6.17
C ILE A 308 -8.20 7.49 5.26
N ARG A 309 -7.02 7.06 4.79
CA ARG A 309 -6.20 7.87 3.87
C ARG A 309 -6.54 7.50 2.43
N PRO A 310 -6.56 8.47 1.51
CA PRO A 310 -6.68 8.17 0.09
C PRO A 310 -5.49 7.32 -0.35
N THR A 311 -5.76 6.18 -0.98
CA THR A 311 -4.75 5.35 -1.64
C THR A 311 -4.56 5.87 -3.05
N THR A 312 -3.31 5.95 -3.52
CA THR A 312 -2.96 6.48 -4.84
C THR A 312 -3.61 5.73 -6.00
N THR A 313 -4.02 4.48 -5.78
CA THR A 313 -4.44 3.55 -6.84
C THR A 313 -5.95 3.40 -6.99
N ARG A 314 -6.79 4.05 -6.16
CA ARG A 314 -8.26 3.89 -6.23
C ARG A 314 -9.03 5.15 -5.82
N PHE A 315 -9.87 5.68 -6.70
CA PHE A 315 -10.74 6.84 -6.45
C PHE A 315 -11.77 6.60 -5.33
N VAL A 316 -12.29 5.38 -5.20
CA VAL A 316 -13.21 4.97 -4.12
C VAL A 316 -12.63 5.29 -2.74
N THR A 317 -11.31 5.11 -2.56
CA THR A 317 -10.66 5.40 -1.27
C THR A 317 -10.70 6.87 -0.89
N SER A 318 -10.80 7.77 -1.87
CA SER A 318 -10.97 9.20 -1.63
C SER A 318 -12.36 9.51 -1.09
N TYR A 319 -13.40 8.80 -1.54
CA TYR A 319 -14.76 8.94 -0.99
C TYR A 319 -14.91 8.27 0.38
N LEU A 320 -14.24 7.13 0.61
CA LEU A 320 -14.13 6.54 1.96
C LEU A 320 -13.40 7.49 2.94
N THR A 321 -12.42 8.24 2.45
CA THR A 321 -11.76 9.30 3.23
C THR A 321 -12.75 10.40 3.61
N LEU A 322 -13.63 10.84 2.68
CA LEU A 322 -14.66 11.82 2.99
C LEU A 322 -15.60 11.33 4.09
N GLN A 323 -16.08 10.09 3.99
CA GLN A 323 -16.92 9.48 5.03
C GLN A 323 -16.21 9.45 6.38
N SER A 324 -14.97 8.99 6.39
CA SER A 324 -14.17 8.88 7.60
C SER A 324 -13.88 10.25 8.26
N ILE A 325 -13.63 11.30 7.47
CA ILE A 325 -13.47 12.67 8.00
C ILE A 325 -14.80 13.21 8.55
N LEU A 326 -15.92 12.94 7.88
CA LEU A 326 -17.24 13.38 8.33
C LEU A 326 -17.62 12.74 9.67
N ASP A 327 -17.31 11.45 9.86
CA ASP A 327 -17.57 10.71 11.10
C ASP A 327 -16.82 11.30 12.32
N VAL A 328 -15.72 12.00 12.09
CA VAL A 328 -14.92 12.67 13.14
C VAL A 328 -15.05 14.19 13.11
N ARG A 329 -16.00 14.75 12.35
CA ARG A 329 -16.20 16.20 12.16
C ARG A 329 -16.18 16.97 13.49
N GLN A 330 -17.08 16.63 14.41
CA GLN A 330 -17.23 17.35 15.68
C GLN A 330 -15.95 17.29 16.52
N LEU A 331 -15.23 16.16 16.50
CA LEU A 331 -13.98 15.98 17.21
C LEU A 331 -12.85 16.82 16.59
N LEU A 332 -12.82 16.93 15.26
CA LEU A 332 -11.90 17.82 14.54
C LEU A 332 -12.19 19.28 14.85
N GLU A 333 -13.46 19.71 14.80
CA GLU A 333 -13.86 21.08 15.15
C GLU A 333 -13.44 21.44 16.59
N ALA A 334 -13.66 20.53 17.55
CA ALA A 334 -13.20 20.68 18.93
C ALA A 334 -11.66 20.74 19.04
N MET A 335 -10.94 19.90 18.30
CA MET A 335 -9.48 19.91 18.30
C MET A 335 -8.93 21.24 17.80
N PHE A 336 -9.42 21.74 16.65
CA PHE A 336 -8.94 22.97 16.01
C PHE A 336 -9.41 24.26 16.69
N THR A 337 -10.29 24.17 17.68
CA THR A 337 -10.70 25.28 18.56
C THR A 337 -10.13 25.18 19.98
N SER A 338 -9.49 24.06 20.32
CA SER A 338 -8.90 23.84 21.64
C SER A 338 -7.78 24.83 21.99
N THR A 339 -7.63 25.12 23.27
CA THR A 339 -6.51 25.92 23.81
C THR A 339 -5.16 25.32 23.46
N GLN A 340 -5.05 23.97 23.46
CA GLN A 340 -3.85 23.24 23.06
C GLN A 340 -3.46 23.58 21.61
N TRP A 341 -4.42 23.61 20.69
CA TRP A 341 -4.18 23.97 19.30
C TRP A 341 -3.79 25.44 19.14
N LEU A 342 -4.54 26.35 19.77
CA LEU A 342 -4.32 27.81 19.66
C LEU A 342 -2.95 28.25 20.19
N ASN A 343 -2.47 27.58 21.25
CA ASN A 343 -1.18 27.88 21.85
C ASN A 343 0.01 27.24 21.10
N PHE A 344 -0.24 26.27 20.22
CA PHE A 344 0.81 25.52 19.54
C PHE A 344 1.33 26.22 18.27
N ALA A 345 2.59 25.93 17.91
CA ALA A 345 3.28 26.56 16.78
C ALA A 345 2.55 26.34 15.43
N TRP A 346 2.01 25.14 15.18
CA TRP A 346 1.24 24.86 13.94
C TRP A 346 -0.05 25.68 13.83
N GLY A 347 -0.73 25.99 14.95
CA GLY A 347 -1.92 26.83 14.95
C GLY A 347 -1.66 28.27 14.51
N LYS A 348 -0.42 28.75 14.67
CA LYS A 348 0.01 30.11 14.27
C LYS A 348 0.51 30.19 12.83
N LYS A 349 0.97 29.06 12.26
CA LYS A 349 1.50 28.99 10.89
C LYS A 349 0.39 29.13 9.83
N PRO A 350 0.70 29.66 8.63
CA PRO A 350 -0.27 29.82 7.54
C PRO A 350 -1.00 28.53 7.18
N GLU A 351 -0.27 27.41 7.09
CA GLU A 351 -0.82 26.10 6.75
C GLU A 351 -1.85 25.63 7.78
N GLY A 352 -1.55 25.72 9.08
CA GLY A 352 -2.49 25.36 10.15
C GLY A 352 -3.71 26.27 10.20
N LYS A 353 -3.55 27.57 9.89
CA LYS A 353 -4.68 28.51 9.76
C LYS A 353 -5.57 28.16 8.56
N GLU A 354 -5.00 27.75 7.43
CA GLU A 354 -5.75 27.30 6.25
C GLU A 354 -6.59 26.06 6.58
N ILE A 355 -5.98 25.04 7.20
CA ILE A 355 -6.67 23.80 7.60
C ILE A 355 -7.79 24.08 8.60
N ARG A 356 -7.53 24.92 9.61
CA ARG A 356 -8.56 25.34 10.57
C ARG A 356 -9.73 26.03 9.85
N ARG A 357 -9.44 26.92 8.89
CA ARG A 357 -10.49 27.60 8.10
C ARG A 357 -11.30 26.61 7.27
N HIS A 358 -10.71 25.54 6.75
CA HIS A 358 -11.47 24.51 6.04
C HIS A 358 -12.41 23.74 6.97
N ILE A 359 -11.93 23.33 8.14
CA ILE A 359 -12.70 22.55 9.12
C ILE A 359 -13.83 23.36 9.74
N LEU A 360 -13.67 24.67 9.92
CA LEU A 360 -14.71 25.53 10.49
C LEU A 360 -15.64 26.14 9.43
N ASN A 361 -15.58 25.68 8.17
CA ASN A 361 -16.39 26.22 7.09
C ASN A 361 -17.56 25.29 6.75
N ASP A 362 -18.79 25.71 7.03
CA ASP A 362 -19.98 24.91 6.76
C ASP A 362 -20.17 24.58 5.28
N LYS A 363 -19.73 25.44 4.36
CA LYS A 363 -19.79 25.15 2.91
C LYS A 363 -18.90 23.97 2.53
N PHE A 364 -17.79 23.77 3.24
CA PHE A 364 -16.96 22.58 3.02
C PHE A 364 -17.71 21.33 3.44
N TRP A 365 -18.31 21.32 4.64
CA TRP A 365 -19.07 20.16 5.12
C TRP A 365 -20.31 19.87 4.27
N ALA A 366 -21.01 20.89 3.79
CA ALA A 366 -22.11 20.71 2.83
C ALA A 366 -21.61 20.05 1.53
N SER A 367 -20.42 20.41 1.04
CA SER A 367 -19.80 19.76 -0.13
C SER A 367 -19.41 18.30 0.16
N VAL A 368 -18.89 18.02 1.35
CA VAL A 368 -18.55 16.65 1.80
C VAL A 368 -19.81 15.78 1.88
N THR A 369 -20.87 16.27 2.53
CA THR A 369 -22.14 15.56 2.65
C THR A 369 -22.78 15.31 1.28
N TYR A 370 -22.80 16.32 0.40
CA TYR A 370 -23.28 16.15 -0.97
C TYR A 370 -22.50 15.07 -1.72
N ALA A 371 -21.16 15.12 -1.66
CA ALA A 371 -20.31 14.16 -2.35
C ALA A 371 -20.53 12.72 -1.84
N ILE A 372 -20.70 12.55 -0.53
CA ILE A 372 -21.00 11.24 0.08
C ILE A 372 -22.38 10.74 -0.34
N LEU A 373 -23.42 11.57 -0.25
CA LEU A 373 -24.79 11.16 -0.54
C LEU A 373 -24.98 10.79 -2.01
N SER A 374 -24.39 11.57 -2.91
CA SER A 374 -24.47 11.34 -4.37
C SER A 374 -23.70 10.10 -4.82
N THR A 375 -22.66 9.67 -4.11
CA THR A 375 -21.86 8.47 -4.47
C THR A 375 -22.08 7.28 -3.54
N ARG A 376 -23.00 7.37 -2.58
CA ARG A 376 -23.16 6.35 -1.52
C ARG A 376 -23.40 4.96 -2.08
N SER A 377 -24.32 4.83 -3.03
CA SER A 377 -24.67 3.55 -3.67
C SER A 377 -23.48 2.94 -4.40
N LEU A 378 -22.72 3.75 -5.15
CA LEU A 378 -21.53 3.31 -5.88
C LEU A 378 -20.42 2.84 -4.95
N VAL A 379 -20.15 3.60 -3.88
CA VAL A 379 -19.12 3.25 -2.90
C VAL A 379 -19.52 2.00 -2.11
N GLN A 380 -20.79 1.85 -1.73
CA GLN A 380 -21.29 0.65 -1.03
C GLN A 380 -21.31 -0.60 -1.92
N PHE A 381 -21.51 -0.45 -3.23
CA PHE A 381 -21.44 -1.58 -4.15
C PHE A 381 -19.99 -2.01 -4.39
N HIS A 382 -19.05 -1.06 -4.40
CA HIS A 382 -17.64 -1.36 -4.60
C HIS A 382 -17.00 -2.05 -3.38
N VAL A 383 -17.33 -1.60 -2.16
CA VAL A 383 -16.69 -2.00 -0.89
C VAL A 383 -17.43 -3.15 -0.24
#